data_AF-A0ABD3YRV7-F1
#
_entry.id   AF-A0ABD3YRV7-F1
#
_cell.length_a   1.000
_cell.length_b   1.000
_cell.length_c   1.000
_cell.angle_alpha   90.00
_cell.angle_beta   90.00
_cell.angle_gamma   90.00
#
_symmetry.space_group_name_H-M   'P 1'
#
loop_
_entity.id
_entity.type
_entity.pdbx_description
1 polymer ?
#
loop_
_entity_poly.entity_id
_entity_poly.type
_entity_poly.pdbx_seq_one_letter_code
_entity_poly.pdbx_strand_id
1 'polypeptide(L)'
;MVQIGLLELARLTGMQTEQMKARLSRLMVLGLIRRHTPGLSSKVFAAGKVESTYYLNIDALKPQGAIAVHISYDWGKPNHAKTLHKQAHAYAEKVRRESGVVLVPVGLAQIWAGQRQPVFFLLQHLLYRYASHLLSHHWRRLASDVPIEDAELRALIKSDFVRNRNPMVAEERGGLMEESDSEVATESTDGTDSNAKQVCSSIYTMAMEVAHEYRARFGQLNWVDFEAADIRILPAMDDLGYKSITIMLQPAPVGLGRFSVFEEVTRENVDRWLAIDEAELTLQNRMDFGLVTLPRKVKRALRLQ
;
A
#
# COMPACT_ATOMS: atom_id res chain seq x y z
N MET A 1 -8.79 -5.43 6.07
CA MET A 1 -8.12 -4.15 6.44
C MET A 1 -9.19 -3.09 6.59
N VAL A 2 -9.13 -2.30 7.66
CA VAL A 2 -10.15 -1.27 7.94
C VAL A 2 -9.48 0.11 7.82
N GLN A 3 -10.01 0.96 6.94
CA GLN A 3 -9.59 2.37 6.82
C GLN A 3 -10.60 3.22 7.56
N ILE A 4 -10.15 3.87 8.63
CA ILE A 4 -10.98 4.79 9.41
C ILE A 4 -10.12 5.98 9.81
N GLY A 5 -10.60 7.17 9.47
CA GLY A 5 -9.99 8.43 9.85
C GLY A 5 -10.03 8.68 11.36
N LEU A 6 -9.10 9.50 11.87
CA LEU A 6 -9.03 9.83 13.29
C LEU A 6 -10.33 10.48 13.83
N LEU A 7 -10.96 11.33 13.01
CA LEU A 7 -12.22 11.99 13.38
C LEU A 7 -13.37 10.97 13.46
N GLU A 8 -13.40 10.03 12.54
CA GLU A 8 -14.41 8.98 12.52
C GLU A 8 -14.21 8.00 13.68
N LEU A 9 -12.97 7.62 13.99
CA LEU A 9 -12.66 6.85 15.20
C LEU A 9 -13.11 7.60 16.46
N ALA A 10 -12.79 8.88 16.57
CA ALA A 10 -13.19 9.71 17.71
C ALA A 10 -14.71 9.74 17.86
N ARG A 11 -15.44 9.90 16.75
CA ARG A 11 -16.91 9.85 16.71
C ARG A 11 -17.46 8.50 17.15
N LEU A 12 -16.97 7.40 16.58
CA LEU A 12 -17.42 6.04 16.88
C LEU A 12 -17.16 5.63 18.33
N THR A 13 -16.10 6.15 18.96
CA THR A 13 -15.78 5.84 20.36
C THR A 13 -16.30 6.87 21.37
N GLY A 14 -16.89 7.98 20.90
CA GLY A 14 -17.27 9.12 21.76
C GLY A 14 -16.09 9.83 22.43
N MET A 15 -14.87 9.67 21.92
CA MET A 15 -13.66 10.25 22.52
C MET A 15 -13.33 11.58 21.85
N GLN A 16 -12.69 12.48 22.61
CA GLN A 16 -12.10 13.67 22.01
C GLN A 16 -10.86 13.32 21.18
N THR A 17 -10.58 14.09 20.13
CA THR A 17 -9.48 13.82 19.19
C THR A 17 -8.12 13.67 19.87
N GLU A 18 -7.80 14.49 20.88
CA GLU A 18 -6.54 14.41 21.61
C GLU A 18 -6.45 13.15 22.48
N GLN A 19 -7.56 12.76 23.12
CA GLN A 19 -7.64 11.49 23.86
C GLN A 19 -7.47 10.30 22.92
N MET A 20 -8.07 10.36 21.74
CA MET A 20 -7.91 9.33 20.71
C MET A 20 -6.45 9.22 20.24
N LYS A 21 -5.77 10.34 19.96
CA LYS A 21 -4.33 10.32 19.60
C LYS A 21 -3.46 9.71 20.70
N ALA A 22 -3.72 10.07 21.97
CA ALA A 22 -3.01 9.50 23.10
C ALA A 22 -3.27 7.99 23.22
N ARG A 23 -4.53 7.56 23.04
CA ARG A 23 -4.93 6.15 23.05
C ARG A 23 -4.26 5.36 21.94
N LEU A 24 -4.31 5.84 20.70
CA LEU A 24 -3.64 5.20 19.55
C LEU A 24 -2.12 5.11 19.78
N SER A 25 -1.49 6.16 20.31
CA SER A 25 -0.07 6.13 20.65
C SER A 25 0.24 5.06 21.70
N ARG A 26 -0.61 4.92 22.72
CA ARG A 26 -0.49 3.87 23.73
C ARG A 26 -0.68 2.47 23.11
N LEU A 27 -1.65 2.29 22.22
CA LEU A 27 -1.87 1.00 21.54
C LEU A 27 -0.69 0.60 20.65
N MET A 28 -0.01 1.56 20.00
CA MET A 28 1.24 1.32 19.29
C MET A 28 2.36 0.87 20.24
N VAL A 29 2.54 1.57 21.37
CA VAL A 29 3.57 1.22 22.37
C VAL A 29 3.32 -0.16 22.98
N LEU A 30 2.05 -0.53 23.20
CA LEU A 30 1.66 -1.84 23.69
C LEU A 30 1.74 -2.96 22.63
N GLY A 31 2.10 -2.64 21.38
CA GLY A 31 2.17 -3.62 20.30
C GLY A 31 0.82 -4.13 19.80
N LEU A 32 -0.29 -3.49 20.19
CA LEU A 32 -1.66 -3.81 19.73
C LEU A 32 -1.94 -3.25 18.33
N ILE A 33 -1.19 -2.22 17.91
CA ILE A 33 -1.14 -1.74 16.53
C ILE A 33 0.23 -2.11 15.97
N ARG A 34 0.27 -3.04 15.01
CA ARG A 34 1.48 -3.49 14.30
C ARG A 34 2.03 -2.39 13.40
N ARG A 35 1.14 -1.77 12.63
CA ARG A 35 1.50 -0.74 11.65
C ARG A 35 0.43 0.34 11.60
N HIS A 36 0.88 1.57 11.39
CA HIS A 36 0.02 2.72 11.16
C HIS A 36 0.53 3.45 9.93
N THR A 37 -0.35 3.60 8.94
CA THR A 37 -0.12 4.40 7.75
C THR A 37 -0.89 5.70 7.91
N PRO A 38 -0.20 6.84 8.07
CA PRO A 38 -0.87 8.12 8.19
C PRO A 38 -1.66 8.46 6.93
N GLY A 39 -2.91 8.88 7.10
CA GLY A 39 -3.69 9.46 6.02
C GLY A 39 -3.11 10.80 5.56
N LEU A 40 -3.43 11.20 4.33
CA LEU A 40 -2.99 12.47 3.75
C LEU A 40 -3.98 13.01 2.73
N SER A 41 -3.90 14.31 2.49
CA SER A 41 -4.67 14.98 1.43
C SER A 41 -3.81 15.17 0.19
N SER A 42 -4.31 14.74 -0.97
CA SER A 42 -3.74 15.05 -2.27
C SER A 42 -4.80 14.99 -3.36
N LYS A 43 -4.68 15.88 -4.35
CA LYS A 43 -5.59 15.95 -5.50
C LYS A 43 -5.45 14.75 -6.45
N VAL A 44 -4.39 13.95 -6.33
CA VAL A 44 -4.20 12.73 -7.13
C VAL A 44 -5.19 11.62 -6.77
N PHE A 45 -5.79 11.69 -5.57
CA PHE A 45 -6.81 10.75 -5.13
C PHE A 45 -8.20 11.34 -5.38
N ALA A 46 -9.15 10.47 -5.74
CA ALA A 46 -10.53 10.85 -6.05
C ALA A 46 -11.15 11.67 -4.92
N ALA A 47 -11.14 11.13 -3.70
CA ALA A 47 -11.68 11.79 -2.51
C ALA A 47 -10.90 13.03 -2.06
N GLY A 48 -9.73 13.32 -2.66
CA GLY A 48 -8.85 14.43 -2.26
C GLY A 48 -8.15 14.21 -0.90
N LYS A 49 -8.60 13.22 -0.12
CA LYS A 49 -8.05 12.79 1.15
C LYS A 49 -8.19 11.28 1.29
N VAL A 50 -7.12 10.64 1.75
CA VAL A 50 -7.11 9.23 2.12
C VAL A 50 -6.93 9.13 3.61
N GLU A 51 -7.73 8.25 4.23
CA GLU A 51 -7.76 8.07 5.67
C GLU A 51 -6.57 7.28 6.20
N SER A 52 -6.30 7.41 7.49
CA SER A 52 -5.29 6.58 8.15
C SER A 52 -5.70 5.11 8.13
N THR A 53 -4.71 4.24 7.95
CA THR A 53 -4.89 2.79 8.02
C THR A 53 -4.16 2.26 9.25
N TYR A 54 -4.84 1.44 10.05
CA TYR A 54 -4.27 0.79 11.23
C TYR A 54 -4.28 -0.72 11.03
N TYR A 55 -3.12 -1.34 11.20
CA TYR A 55 -2.94 -2.79 11.18
C TYR A 55 -2.88 -3.27 12.62
N LEU A 56 -3.88 -4.05 13.01
CA LEU A 56 -4.03 -4.52 14.37
C LEU A 56 -3.24 -5.80 14.60
N ASN A 57 -2.70 -5.95 15.81
CA ASN A 57 -2.14 -7.20 16.27
C ASN A 57 -3.27 -8.07 16.83
N ILE A 58 -3.95 -8.81 15.95
CA ILE A 58 -5.07 -9.67 16.39
C ILE A 58 -4.59 -10.90 17.17
N ASP A 59 -3.32 -11.30 17.00
CA ASP A 59 -2.72 -12.41 17.75
C ASP A 59 -2.56 -12.07 19.23
N ALA A 60 -2.46 -10.78 19.58
CA ALA A 60 -2.45 -10.32 20.97
C ALA A 60 -3.77 -10.59 21.72
N LEU A 61 -4.87 -10.81 21.01
CA LEU A 61 -6.17 -11.14 21.60
C LEU A 61 -6.44 -12.65 21.55
N LYS A 62 -6.25 -13.26 20.38
CA LYS A 62 -6.30 -14.71 20.16
C LYS A 62 -5.60 -15.01 18.84
N PRO A 63 -4.73 -16.04 18.78
CA PRO A 63 -4.12 -16.47 17.53
C PRO A 63 -5.19 -16.80 16.50
N GLN A 64 -5.22 -16.03 15.41
CA GLN A 64 -6.24 -16.14 14.35
C GLN A 64 -5.65 -16.39 12.98
N GLY A 65 -4.33 -16.23 12.83
CA GLY A 65 -3.65 -16.37 11.56
C GLY A 65 -2.19 -16.79 11.73
N ALA A 66 -1.47 -16.70 10.62
CA ALA A 66 -0.03 -16.86 10.57
C ALA A 66 0.62 -15.62 9.96
N ILE A 67 1.83 -15.30 10.38
CA ILE A 67 2.66 -14.26 9.78
C ILE A 67 3.90 -14.92 9.18
N ALA A 68 4.17 -14.59 7.93
CA ALA A 68 5.36 -15.02 7.23
C ALA A 68 6.13 -13.81 6.72
N VAL A 69 7.42 -13.78 7.03
CA VAL A 69 8.37 -12.80 6.51
C VAL A 69 9.28 -13.52 5.52
N HIS A 70 9.53 -12.89 4.38
CA HIS A 70 10.47 -13.38 3.38
C HIS A 70 11.52 -12.31 3.09
N ILE A 71 12.79 -12.68 3.25
CA ILE A 71 13.97 -11.83 3.04
C ILE A 71 14.67 -12.30 1.77
N SER A 72 14.89 -11.37 0.85
CA SER A 72 15.54 -11.63 -0.45
C SER A 72 17.05 -11.59 -0.33
N TYR A 73 17.72 -12.43 -1.13
CA TYR A 73 19.18 -12.48 -1.26
C TYR A 73 19.73 -11.21 -1.90
N ASP A 74 19.08 -10.73 -2.97
CA ASP A 74 19.54 -9.56 -3.72
C ASP A 74 19.30 -8.25 -2.93
N TRP A 75 20.20 -7.28 -3.13
CA TRP A 75 20.05 -5.92 -2.59
C TRP A 75 18.74 -5.33 -3.12
N GLY A 76 17.76 -5.19 -2.22
CA GLY A 76 16.33 -5.12 -2.55
C GLY A 76 15.97 -4.19 -3.70
N LYS A 77 15.22 -4.75 -4.67
CA LYS A 77 14.52 -4.00 -5.71
C LYS A 77 13.72 -2.86 -5.06
N PRO A 78 13.86 -1.60 -5.54
CA PRO A 78 13.05 -0.51 -5.04
C PRO A 78 11.58 -0.82 -5.28
N ASN A 79 10.72 -0.46 -4.31
CA ASN A 79 9.29 -0.61 -4.50
C ASN A 79 8.76 0.36 -5.58
N HIS A 80 7.57 0.07 -6.09
CA HIS A 80 6.94 0.82 -7.18
C HIS A 80 6.78 2.30 -6.84
N ALA A 81 6.46 2.64 -5.60
CA ALA A 81 6.36 4.03 -5.15
C ALA A 81 7.70 4.79 -5.22
N LYS A 82 8.82 4.18 -4.81
CA LYS A 82 10.15 4.80 -4.94
C LYS A 82 10.53 4.99 -6.40
N THR A 83 10.25 4.01 -7.25
CA THR A 83 10.52 4.09 -8.69
C THR A 83 9.71 5.22 -9.33
N LEU A 84 8.41 5.27 -9.06
CA LEU A 84 7.53 6.33 -9.55
C LEU A 84 7.96 7.72 -9.03
N HIS A 85 8.34 7.82 -7.76
CA HIS A 85 8.83 9.08 -7.17
C HIS A 85 10.06 9.60 -7.91
N LYS A 86 11.06 8.73 -8.17
CA LYS A 86 12.27 9.11 -8.92
C LYS A 86 11.94 9.58 -10.35
N GLN A 87 10.98 8.94 -11.00
CA GLN A 87 10.56 9.29 -12.37
C GLN A 87 9.74 10.59 -12.40
N ALA A 88 8.76 10.74 -11.51
CA ALA A 88 7.96 11.97 -11.39
C ALA A 88 8.83 13.18 -11.06
N HIS A 89 9.84 13.01 -10.19
CA HIS A 89 10.83 14.05 -9.91
C HIS A 89 11.67 14.40 -11.14
N ALA A 90 12.18 13.39 -11.86
CA ALA A 90 12.96 13.63 -13.07
C ALA A 90 12.15 14.34 -14.16
N TYR A 91 10.87 13.98 -14.31
CA TYR A 91 9.93 14.61 -15.21
C TYR A 91 9.68 16.08 -14.84
N ALA A 92 9.45 16.38 -13.55
CA ALA A 92 9.23 17.74 -13.06
C ALA A 92 10.44 18.66 -13.32
N GLU A 93 11.65 18.15 -13.10
CA GLU A 93 12.90 18.88 -13.34
C GLU A 93 13.28 18.99 -14.83
N LYS A 94 12.46 18.46 -15.75
CA LYS A 94 12.74 18.39 -17.20
C LYS A 94 14.11 17.79 -17.53
N VAL A 95 14.65 16.95 -16.64
CA VAL A 95 15.93 16.28 -16.84
C VAL A 95 15.71 15.21 -17.90
N ARG A 96 16.11 15.51 -19.16
CA ARG A 96 16.22 14.50 -20.21
C ARG A 96 17.27 13.48 -19.77
N ARG A 97 16.85 12.32 -19.28
CA ARG A 97 17.76 11.17 -19.18
C ARG A 97 17.84 10.50 -20.54
N GLU A 98 18.94 10.73 -21.25
CA GLU A 98 19.50 9.76 -22.18
C GLU A 98 20.02 8.59 -21.34
N SER A 99 19.16 7.60 -21.06
CA SER A 99 19.52 6.19 -20.79
C SER A 99 18.37 5.46 -20.08
N GLY A 100 17.84 4.44 -20.75
CA GLY A 100 17.50 3.15 -20.14
C GLY A 100 16.24 3.07 -19.29
N VAL A 101 15.17 2.60 -19.94
CA VAL A 101 13.96 1.99 -19.37
C VAL A 101 13.00 2.95 -18.65
N VAL A 102 12.12 3.58 -19.42
CA VAL A 102 10.87 4.18 -18.92
C VAL A 102 9.93 3.05 -18.50
N LEU A 103 9.97 2.65 -17.22
CA LEU A 103 9.12 1.58 -16.65
C LEU A 103 7.66 2.01 -16.41
N VAL A 104 7.36 3.31 -16.41
CA VAL A 104 6.03 3.83 -16.07
C VAL A 104 5.52 4.72 -17.20
N PRO A 105 4.25 4.56 -17.65
CA PRO A 105 3.67 5.40 -18.69
C PRO A 105 3.79 6.91 -18.38
N VAL A 106 4.15 7.70 -19.39
CA VAL A 106 4.40 9.16 -19.27
C VAL A 106 3.23 9.91 -18.61
N GLY A 107 1.98 9.52 -18.90
CA GLY A 107 0.79 10.12 -18.28
C GLY A 107 0.74 9.95 -16.76
N LEU A 108 1.23 8.82 -16.24
CA LEU A 108 1.30 8.59 -14.81
C LEU A 108 2.43 9.42 -14.18
N ALA A 109 3.59 9.53 -14.82
CA ALA A 109 4.65 10.41 -14.32
C ALA A 109 4.21 11.89 -14.26
N GLN A 110 3.42 12.34 -15.24
CA GLN A 110 2.92 13.71 -15.31
C GLN A 110 1.95 14.05 -14.16
N ILE A 111 0.98 13.18 -13.85
CA ILE A 111 0.00 13.41 -12.78
C ILE A 111 0.68 13.46 -11.40
N TRP A 112 1.74 12.67 -11.24
CA TRP A 112 2.47 12.55 -9.98
C TRP A 112 3.63 13.55 -9.88
N ALA A 113 3.93 14.30 -10.94
CA ALA A 113 4.94 15.35 -10.94
C ALA A 113 4.63 16.43 -9.88
N GLY A 114 5.65 16.86 -9.14
CA GLY A 114 5.51 17.86 -8.08
C GLY A 114 4.79 17.39 -6.80
N GLN A 115 4.38 16.11 -6.71
CA GLN A 115 3.81 15.56 -5.49
C GLN A 115 4.86 15.38 -4.40
N ARG A 116 4.43 15.50 -3.13
CA ARG A 116 5.31 15.28 -1.98
C ARG A 116 5.57 13.79 -1.79
N GLN A 117 6.75 13.43 -1.30
CA GLN A 117 7.14 12.03 -1.03
C GLN A 117 6.09 11.19 -0.25
N PRO A 118 5.39 11.71 0.78
CA PRO A 118 4.37 10.94 1.49
C PRO A 118 3.21 10.44 0.62
N VAL A 119 2.90 11.14 -0.49
CA VAL A 119 1.86 10.75 -1.44
C VAL A 119 2.22 9.43 -2.12
N PHE A 120 3.50 9.24 -2.44
CA PHE A 120 4.01 7.99 -3.02
C PHE A 120 4.01 6.85 -2.01
N PHE A 121 4.33 7.11 -0.74
CA PHE A 121 4.20 6.08 0.29
C PHE A 121 2.77 5.59 0.39
N LEU A 122 1.79 6.49 0.36
CA LEU A 122 0.39 6.09 0.37
C LEU A 122 -0.01 5.28 -0.88
N LEU A 123 0.50 5.65 -2.06
CA LEU A 123 0.34 4.83 -3.27
C LEU A 123 0.82 3.39 -3.04
N GLN A 124 2.01 3.21 -2.44
CA GLN A 124 2.52 1.88 -2.13
C GLN A 124 1.58 1.08 -1.24
N HIS A 125 0.95 1.74 -0.25
CA HIS A 125 0.00 1.09 0.64
C HIS A 125 -1.29 0.69 -0.09
N LEU A 126 -1.76 1.52 -1.03
CA LEU A 126 -2.88 1.14 -1.90
C LEU A 126 -2.51 -0.04 -2.81
N LEU A 127 -1.31 -0.04 -3.38
CA LEU A 127 -0.81 -1.18 -4.16
C LEU A 127 -0.76 -2.47 -3.31
N TYR A 128 -0.35 -2.38 -2.04
CA TYR A 128 -0.41 -3.52 -1.13
C TYR A 128 -1.83 -3.99 -0.85
N ARG A 129 -2.81 -3.08 -0.74
CA ARG A 129 -4.23 -3.45 -0.62
C ARG A 129 -4.71 -4.21 -1.86
N TYR A 130 -4.39 -3.72 -3.05
CA TYR A 130 -4.77 -4.33 -4.32
C TYR A 130 -4.09 -5.68 -4.54
N ALA A 131 -2.79 -5.77 -4.26
CA ALA A 131 -2.05 -7.01 -4.34
C ALA A 131 -2.53 -8.04 -3.30
N SER A 132 -2.92 -7.62 -2.11
CA SER A 132 -3.57 -8.52 -1.13
C SER A 132 -4.85 -9.12 -1.71
N HIS A 133 -5.70 -8.32 -2.36
CA HIS A 133 -6.90 -8.83 -3.05
C HIS A 133 -6.54 -9.87 -4.12
N LEU A 134 -5.55 -9.58 -4.96
CA LEU A 134 -5.09 -10.53 -5.99
C LEU A 134 -4.54 -11.82 -5.39
N LEU A 135 -3.74 -11.73 -4.32
CA LEU A 135 -3.14 -12.86 -3.64
C LEU A 135 -4.21 -13.77 -3.02
N SER A 136 -5.24 -13.20 -2.38
CA SER A 136 -6.33 -13.97 -1.76
C SER A 136 -7.24 -14.67 -2.78
N HIS A 137 -7.48 -14.08 -3.96
CA HIS A 137 -8.46 -14.61 -4.92
C HIS A 137 -7.84 -15.34 -6.12
N HIS A 138 -6.58 -15.05 -6.45
CA HIS A 138 -5.94 -15.52 -7.68
C HIS A 138 -4.57 -16.17 -7.43
N TRP A 139 -4.30 -16.68 -6.22
CA TRP A 139 -3.00 -17.27 -5.84
C TRP A 139 -2.41 -18.23 -6.89
N ARG A 140 -3.18 -19.19 -7.39
CA ARG A 140 -2.72 -20.15 -8.40
C ARG A 140 -2.50 -19.49 -9.76
N ARG A 141 -3.42 -18.62 -10.18
CA ARG A 141 -3.32 -17.93 -11.48
C ARG A 141 -2.13 -16.99 -11.54
N LEU A 142 -1.75 -16.39 -10.41
CA LEU A 142 -0.55 -15.55 -10.29
C LEU A 142 0.76 -16.30 -10.54
N ALA A 143 0.76 -17.64 -10.49
CA ALA A 143 1.91 -18.47 -10.87
C ALA A 143 1.84 -19.00 -12.30
N SER A 144 0.78 -18.68 -13.04
CA SER A 144 0.61 -19.04 -14.45
C SER A 144 0.80 -17.81 -15.33
N ASP A 145 1.13 -18.04 -16.60
CA ASP A 145 1.20 -16.97 -17.62
C ASP A 145 -0.20 -16.53 -18.11
N VAL A 146 -1.27 -17.04 -17.49
CA VAL A 146 -2.65 -16.72 -17.89
C VAL A 146 -3.01 -15.32 -17.39
N PRO A 147 -3.46 -14.42 -18.29
CA PRO A 147 -3.89 -13.08 -17.88
C PRO A 147 -4.99 -13.14 -16.81
N ILE A 148 -4.86 -12.30 -15.79
CA ILE A 148 -5.87 -12.09 -14.76
C ILE A 148 -6.62 -10.80 -15.06
N GLU A 149 -7.90 -10.94 -15.34
CA GLU A 149 -8.85 -9.83 -15.42
C GLU A 149 -9.74 -9.86 -14.18
N ASP A 150 -9.58 -8.85 -13.33
CA ASP A 150 -10.36 -8.68 -12.09
C ASP A 150 -11.14 -7.36 -12.15
N ALA A 151 -12.42 -7.46 -12.50
CA ALA A 151 -13.30 -6.30 -12.67
C ALA A 151 -13.55 -5.58 -11.33
N GLU A 152 -13.61 -6.31 -10.22
CA GLU A 152 -13.82 -5.73 -8.89
C GLU A 152 -12.62 -4.88 -8.47
N LEU A 153 -11.41 -5.39 -8.67
CA LEU A 153 -10.19 -4.65 -8.41
C LEU A 153 -10.07 -3.42 -9.31
N ARG A 154 -10.40 -3.54 -10.60
CA ARG A 154 -10.43 -2.40 -11.52
C ARG A 154 -11.43 -1.33 -11.04
N ALA A 155 -12.61 -1.73 -10.57
CA ALA A 155 -13.60 -0.81 -10.02
C ALA A 155 -13.10 -0.13 -8.73
N LEU A 156 -12.44 -0.89 -7.85
CA LEU A 156 -11.83 -0.36 -6.63
C LEU A 156 -10.78 0.71 -6.96
N ILE A 157 -9.81 0.39 -7.83
CA ILE A 157 -8.78 1.35 -8.29
C ILE A 157 -9.45 2.60 -8.89
N LYS A 158 -10.47 2.42 -9.73
CA LYS A 158 -11.19 3.55 -10.32
C LYS A 158 -11.80 4.44 -9.23
N SER A 159 -12.39 3.87 -8.19
CA SER A 159 -12.99 4.62 -7.08
C SER A 159 -11.95 5.43 -6.27
N ASP A 160 -10.72 4.96 -6.17
CA ASP A 160 -9.66 5.63 -5.41
C ASP A 160 -8.99 6.78 -6.19
N PHE A 161 -8.99 6.73 -7.53
CA PHE A 161 -8.23 7.68 -8.38
C PHE A 161 -9.09 8.54 -9.30
N VAL A 162 -10.30 8.11 -9.66
CA VAL A 162 -11.20 8.85 -10.55
C VAL A 162 -12.29 9.52 -9.74
N ARG A 163 -12.35 10.86 -9.82
CA ARG A 163 -13.46 11.62 -9.21
C ARG A 163 -14.74 11.32 -9.96
N ASN A 164 -15.68 10.68 -9.27
CA ASN A 164 -17.07 10.79 -9.67
C ASN A 164 -17.50 12.24 -9.42
N ARG A 165 -17.70 13.01 -10.48
CA ARG A 165 -18.42 14.29 -10.37
C ARG A 165 -19.81 13.94 -9.90
N ASN A 166 -20.08 14.12 -8.61
CA ASN A 166 -21.42 13.97 -8.08
C ASN A 166 -22.26 15.13 -8.64
N PRO A 167 -23.30 14.87 -9.46
CA PRO A 167 -24.07 15.95 -10.09
C PRO A 167 -24.85 16.82 -9.07
N MET A 168 -24.99 16.38 -7.82
CA MET A 168 -25.78 17.06 -6.79
C MET A 168 -25.16 18.34 -6.19
N VAL A 169 -23.93 18.72 -6.52
CA VAL A 169 -23.30 19.96 -5.97
C VAL A 169 -23.35 21.13 -6.96
N ALA A 170 -24.01 20.95 -8.12
CA ALA A 170 -24.14 22.00 -9.12
C ALA A 170 -25.39 22.90 -8.94
N GLU A 171 -26.33 22.57 -8.05
CA GLU A 171 -27.62 23.29 -7.96
C GLU A 171 -27.77 24.27 -6.77
N GLU A 172 -26.77 24.47 -5.92
CA GLU A 172 -26.83 25.46 -4.82
C GLU A 172 -25.81 26.61 -4.94
N ARG A 173 -25.58 27.10 -6.16
CA ARG A 173 -25.11 28.47 -6.40
C ARG A 173 -25.93 29.13 -7.51
N GLY A 174 -27.21 29.33 -7.23
CA GLY A 174 -28.04 30.28 -7.96
C GLY A 174 -27.91 31.69 -7.37
N GLY A 175 -27.53 32.65 -8.21
CA GLY A 175 -27.48 34.10 -7.94
C GLY A 175 -26.07 34.61 -7.68
N LEU A 176 -25.47 35.54 -8.42
CA LEU A 176 -25.94 36.52 -9.41
C LEU A 176 -24.89 36.66 -10.53
N MET A 177 -25.36 36.98 -11.74
CA MET A 177 -24.54 37.36 -12.89
C MET A 177 -23.69 38.59 -12.57
N GLU A 178 -22.41 38.54 -12.90
CA GLU A 178 -21.75 39.63 -13.64
C GLU A 178 -20.93 38.99 -14.76
N GLU A 179 -21.28 39.36 -15.99
CA GLU A 179 -20.60 39.00 -17.22
C GLU A 179 -19.27 39.76 -17.30
N SER A 180 -18.17 39.04 -17.56
CA SER A 180 -17.17 39.54 -18.50
C SER A 180 -16.36 38.40 -19.14
N ASP A 181 -16.42 38.43 -20.47
CA ASP A 181 -15.44 38.00 -21.46
C ASP A 181 -15.02 36.52 -21.55
N SER A 182 -15.69 35.85 -22.49
CA SER A 182 -15.07 35.19 -23.66
C SER A 182 -13.77 34.42 -23.43
N GLU A 183 -13.84 33.07 -23.44
CA GLU A 183 -13.26 32.27 -24.53
C GLU A 183 -13.36 30.75 -24.30
N VAL A 184 -13.91 30.09 -25.31
CA VAL A 184 -13.86 28.66 -25.65
C VAL A 184 -14.51 27.66 -24.69
N ALA A 185 -15.80 27.41 -24.94
CA ALA A 185 -16.37 26.08 -24.80
C ALA A 185 -15.55 25.10 -25.64
N THR A 186 -14.61 24.39 -25.01
CA THR A 186 -13.98 23.21 -25.61
C THR A 186 -14.83 22.00 -25.23
N GLU A 187 -15.77 21.68 -26.12
CA GLU A 187 -16.20 20.30 -26.31
C GLU A 187 -14.96 19.45 -26.57
N SER A 188 -14.48 18.74 -25.55
CA SER A 188 -13.50 17.66 -25.69
C SER A 188 -13.56 16.75 -24.45
N THR A 189 -14.69 16.07 -24.28
CA THR A 189 -14.90 15.06 -23.23
C THR A 189 -14.12 13.76 -23.47
N ASP A 190 -13.31 13.65 -24.52
CA ASP A 190 -12.60 12.41 -24.89
C ASP A 190 -11.17 12.32 -24.27
N GLY A 191 -10.50 13.45 -24.03
CA GLY A 191 -9.11 13.47 -23.52
C GLY A 191 -8.96 13.17 -22.02
N THR A 192 -9.95 13.57 -21.21
CA THR A 192 -9.88 13.40 -19.74
C THR A 192 -10.21 11.97 -19.31
N ASP A 193 -11.16 11.32 -19.99
CA ASP A 193 -11.54 9.93 -19.73
C ASP A 193 -10.46 8.94 -20.19
N SER A 194 -9.80 9.22 -21.32
CA SER A 194 -8.65 8.45 -21.80
C SER A 194 -7.47 8.45 -20.81
N ASN A 195 -7.11 9.61 -20.27
CA ASN A 195 -6.05 9.72 -19.27
C ASN A 195 -6.40 8.99 -17.96
N ALA A 196 -7.64 9.14 -17.47
CA ALA A 196 -8.10 8.44 -16.26
C ALA A 196 -8.06 6.90 -16.42
N LYS A 197 -8.46 6.39 -17.59
CA LYS A 197 -8.35 4.97 -17.95
C LYS A 197 -6.90 4.51 -17.97
N GLN A 198 -5.99 5.29 -18.56
CA GLN A 198 -4.56 4.96 -18.61
C GLN A 198 -3.93 4.90 -17.21
N VAL A 199 -4.29 5.83 -16.32
CA VAL A 199 -3.85 5.84 -14.92
C VAL A 199 -4.31 4.59 -14.19
N CYS A 200 -5.60 4.27 -14.26
CA CYS A 200 -6.15 3.09 -13.61
C CYS A 200 -5.51 1.80 -14.14
N SER A 201 -5.27 1.72 -15.45
CA SER A 201 -4.59 0.58 -16.07
C SER A 201 -3.14 0.45 -15.56
N SER A 202 -2.41 1.56 -15.51
CA SER A 202 -1.02 1.56 -15.01
C SER A 202 -0.94 1.14 -13.53
N ILE A 203 -1.88 1.59 -12.71
CA ILE A 203 -1.97 1.22 -11.28
C ILE A 203 -2.35 -0.25 -11.12
N TYR A 204 -3.25 -0.77 -11.96
CA TYR A 204 -3.58 -2.19 -12.00
C TYR A 204 -2.36 -3.03 -12.35
N THR A 205 -1.58 -2.64 -13.38
CA THR A 205 -0.32 -3.32 -13.73
C THR A 205 0.66 -3.31 -12.56
N MET A 206 0.88 -2.16 -11.91
CA MET A 206 1.76 -2.11 -10.72
C MET A 206 1.25 -3.03 -9.60
N ALA A 207 -0.07 -3.11 -9.36
CA ALA A 207 -0.64 -4.01 -8.36
C ALA A 207 -0.41 -5.48 -8.71
N MET A 208 -0.54 -5.84 -9.98
CA MET A 208 -0.19 -7.17 -10.51
C MET A 208 1.29 -7.48 -10.31
N GLU A 209 2.19 -6.55 -10.62
CA GLU A 209 3.64 -6.71 -10.40
C GLU A 209 3.97 -6.96 -8.91
N VAL A 210 3.32 -6.23 -7.99
CA VAL A 210 3.44 -6.51 -6.55
C VAL A 210 2.93 -7.92 -6.20
N ALA A 211 1.76 -8.30 -6.71
CA ALA A 211 1.18 -9.61 -6.42
C ALA A 211 2.07 -10.75 -6.94
N HIS A 212 2.62 -10.63 -8.15
CA HIS A 212 3.56 -11.61 -8.71
C HIS A 212 4.85 -11.70 -7.89
N GLU A 213 5.43 -10.58 -7.46
CA GLU A 213 6.64 -10.58 -6.60
C GLU A 213 6.39 -11.37 -5.31
N TYR A 214 5.26 -11.11 -4.64
CA TYR A 214 4.89 -11.81 -3.40
C TYR A 214 4.59 -13.28 -3.67
N ARG A 215 3.87 -13.59 -4.75
CA ARG A 215 3.53 -14.96 -5.14
C ARG A 215 4.77 -15.77 -5.50
N ALA A 216 5.74 -15.19 -6.19
CA ALA A 216 6.96 -15.87 -6.59
C ALA A 216 7.77 -16.27 -5.34
N ARG A 217 7.97 -15.33 -4.42
CA ARG A 217 8.74 -15.55 -3.19
C ARG A 217 8.10 -16.55 -2.24
N PHE A 218 6.87 -16.30 -1.82
CA PHE A 218 6.17 -17.25 -0.94
C PHE A 218 5.81 -18.55 -1.65
N GLY A 219 5.80 -18.56 -2.99
CA GLY A 219 5.65 -19.75 -3.82
C GLY A 219 6.78 -20.75 -3.72
N GLN A 220 7.97 -20.34 -3.28
CA GLN A 220 9.10 -21.25 -3.01
C GLN A 220 8.76 -22.23 -1.87
N LEU A 221 7.81 -21.87 -1.00
CA LEU A 221 7.30 -22.70 0.09
C LEU A 221 6.23 -23.67 -0.42
N ASN A 222 6.63 -24.62 -1.28
CA ASN A 222 5.71 -25.52 -1.99
C ASN A 222 4.91 -26.48 -1.07
N TRP A 223 5.30 -26.59 0.20
CA TRP A 223 4.60 -27.39 1.22
C TRP A 223 3.49 -26.62 1.95
N VAL A 224 3.34 -25.31 1.70
CA VAL A 224 2.30 -24.48 2.30
C VAL A 224 1.20 -24.20 1.28
N ASP A 225 -0.04 -24.52 1.64
CA ASP A 225 -1.20 -24.14 0.83
C ASP A 225 -1.69 -22.73 1.20
N PHE A 226 -1.34 -21.75 0.38
CA PHE A 226 -1.75 -20.36 0.55
C PHE A 226 -3.11 -20.06 -0.09
N GLU A 227 -3.65 -20.92 -0.95
CA GLU A 227 -4.88 -20.61 -1.71
C GLU A 227 -6.10 -20.53 -0.79
N ALA A 228 -6.11 -21.30 0.30
CA ALA A 228 -7.20 -21.31 1.27
C ALA A 228 -7.19 -20.11 2.24
N ALA A 229 -6.14 -19.27 2.24
CA ALA A 229 -5.98 -18.18 3.19
C ALA A 229 -6.32 -16.81 2.57
N ASP A 230 -6.97 -15.95 3.36
CA ASP A 230 -7.00 -14.51 3.07
C ASP A 230 -5.61 -13.92 3.36
N ILE A 231 -4.94 -13.46 2.30
CA ILE A 231 -3.58 -12.96 2.32
C ILE A 231 -3.59 -11.44 2.44
N ARG A 232 -2.96 -10.91 3.47
CA ARG A 232 -2.82 -9.47 3.71
C ARG A 232 -1.35 -9.08 3.75
N ILE A 233 -0.94 -8.20 2.86
CA ILE A 233 0.41 -7.65 2.87
C ILE A 233 0.54 -6.67 4.05
N LEU A 234 1.55 -6.90 4.89
CA LEU A 234 1.93 -5.98 5.96
C LEU A 234 3.02 -5.03 5.45
N PRO A 235 2.82 -3.69 5.48
CA PRO A 235 3.82 -2.75 5.02
C PRO A 235 5.09 -2.78 5.88
N ALA A 236 6.20 -3.24 5.29
CA ALA A 236 7.55 -3.14 5.82
C ALA A 236 8.01 -1.67 5.96
N MET A 237 9.19 -1.45 6.57
CA MET A 237 9.82 -0.13 6.55
C MET A 237 10.12 0.34 5.12
N ASP A 238 9.91 1.64 4.86
CA ASP A 238 9.90 2.17 3.50
C ASP A 238 11.27 2.10 2.82
N ASP A 239 12.37 2.16 3.58
CA ASP A 239 13.74 2.11 3.12
C ASP A 239 14.16 0.74 2.54
N LEU A 240 13.55 -0.35 3.02
CA LEU A 240 13.88 -1.71 2.60
C LEU A 240 13.36 -2.10 1.21
N GLY A 241 12.37 -1.38 0.65
CA GLY A 241 11.79 -1.73 -0.64
C GLY A 241 11.20 -3.15 -0.62
N TYR A 242 11.63 -4.00 -1.55
CA TYR A 242 11.31 -5.43 -1.54
C TYR A 242 12.45 -6.30 -1.00
N LYS A 243 13.39 -5.77 -0.22
CA LYS A 243 14.38 -6.63 0.46
C LYS A 243 13.70 -7.58 1.44
N SER A 244 12.74 -7.09 2.21
CA SER A 244 11.91 -7.89 3.10
C SER A 244 10.45 -7.62 2.77
N ILE A 245 9.68 -8.69 2.68
CA ILE A 245 8.23 -8.63 2.49
C ILE A 245 7.54 -9.47 3.57
N THR A 246 6.38 -9.00 4.00
CA THR A 246 5.63 -9.63 5.10
C THR A 246 4.19 -9.83 4.68
N ILE A 247 3.67 -11.03 4.92
CA ILE A 247 2.25 -11.35 4.76
C ILE A 247 1.67 -11.85 6.08
N MET A 248 0.39 -11.57 6.24
CA MET A 248 -0.47 -12.16 7.24
C MET A 248 -1.51 -13.03 6.52
N LEU A 249 -1.78 -14.20 7.09
CA LEU A 249 -2.60 -15.25 6.50
C LEU A 249 -3.72 -15.62 7.47
N GLN A 250 -4.96 -15.61 6.99
CA GLN A 250 -6.11 -15.98 7.81
C GLN A 250 -7.09 -16.87 7.03
N PRO A 251 -7.37 -18.12 7.47
CA PRO A 251 -6.78 -18.79 8.63
C PRO A 251 -5.27 -19.11 8.44
N ALA A 252 -4.61 -19.54 9.52
CA ALA A 252 -3.23 -20.03 9.45
C ALA A 252 -3.16 -21.29 8.58
N PRO A 253 -2.34 -21.32 7.51
CA PRO A 253 -2.14 -22.52 6.70
C PRO A 253 -1.53 -23.67 7.50
N VAL A 254 -1.89 -24.90 7.13
CA VAL A 254 -1.28 -26.10 7.71
C VAL A 254 0.21 -26.13 7.36
N GLY A 255 1.05 -26.50 8.34
CA GLY A 255 2.50 -26.57 8.16
C GLY A 255 3.23 -25.23 8.31
N LEU A 256 2.51 -24.11 8.26
CA LEU A 256 3.06 -22.80 8.60
C LEU A 256 2.85 -22.53 10.10
N GLY A 257 3.94 -22.23 10.81
CA GLY A 257 3.85 -21.80 12.21
C GLY A 257 3.10 -20.47 12.33
N ARG A 258 2.74 -20.06 13.56
CA ARG A 258 2.11 -18.76 13.80
C ARG A 258 2.97 -17.59 13.32
N PHE A 259 4.28 -17.74 13.44
CA PHE A 259 5.26 -16.82 12.94
C PHE A 259 6.39 -17.61 12.26
N SER A 260 6.87 -17.11 11.13
CA SER A 260 7.99 -17.70 10.41
C SER A 260 8.76 -16.63 9.64
N VAL A 261 10.09 -16.69 9.70
CA VAL A 261 10.98 -15.87 8.89
C VAL A 261 11.76 -16.78 7.96
N PHE A 262 11.77 -16.40 6.70
CA PHE A 262 12.40 -17.10 5.60
C PHE A 262 13.43 -16.18 4.96
N GLU A 263 14.64 -16.68 4.73
CA GLU A 263 15.73 -15.92 4.12
C GLU A 263 16.31 -16.69 2.94
N GLU A 264 16.35 -16.05 1.78
CA GLU A 264 17.03 -16.59 0.61
C GLU A 264 18.54 -16.62 0.85
N VAL A 265 19.09 -17.83 0.93
CA VAL A 265 20.54 -18.07 0.94
C VAL A 265 21.09 -17.98 -0.49
N THR A 266 20.28 -18.43 -1.45
CA THR A 266 20.47 -18.25 -2.89
C THR A 266 19.11 -17.97 -3.53
N ARG A 267 19.08 -17.58 -4.81
CA ARG A 267 17.84 -17.14 -5.52
C ARG A 267 16.69 -18.17 -5.57
N GLU A 268 16.92 -19.41 -5.18
CA GLU A 268 15.90 -20.48 -5.16
C GLU A 268 15.99 -21.37 -3.90
N ASN A 269 16.87 -21.01 -2.96
CA ASN A 269 17.02 -21.76 -1.71
C ASN A 269 16.74 -20.84 -0.53
N VAL A 270 15.73 -21.21 0.23
CA VAL A 270 15.20 -20.43 1.35
C VAL A 270 15.39 -21.20 2.62
N ASP A 271 16.16 -20.62 3.53
CA ASP A 271 16.31 -21.15 4.89
C ASP A 271 15.27 -20.53 5.82
N ARG A 272 14.76 -21.33 6.73
CA ARG A 272 13.87 -20.86 7.79
C ARG A 272 14.70 -20.49 9.01
N TRP A 273 14.50 -19.28 9.52
CA TRP A 273 15.08 -18.89 10.80
C TRP A 273 14.50 -19.72 11.96
N LEU A 274 15.29 -19.90 13.02
CA LEU A 274 14.84 -20.60 14.24
C LEU A 274 13.75 -19.84 15.01
N ALA A 275 13.60 -18.54 14.77
CA ALA A 275 12.62 -17.72 15.47
C ALA A 275 11.18 -18.18 15.16
N ILE A 276 10.45 -18.58 16.20
CA ILE A 276 9.06 -19.06 16.10
C ILE A 276 8.04 -18.06 16.67
N ASP A 277 8.50 -16.99 17.30
CA ASP A 277 7.70 -15.89 17.81
C ASP A 277 8.33 -14.53 17.43
N GLU A 278 7.49 -13.52 17.25
CA GLU A 278 7.96 -12.17 16.94
C GLU A 278 8.80 -11.58 18.08
N ALA A 279 8.54 -11.95 19.33
CA ALA A 279 9.25 -11.46 20.50
C ALA A 279 10.74 -11.88 20.52
N GLU A 280 11.10 -12.95 19.80
CA GLU A 280 12.48 -13.41 19.65
C GLU A 280 13.30 -12.51 18.69
N LEU A 281 12.61 -11.69 17.88
CA LEU A 281 13.27 -10.75 17.00
C LEU A 281 13.71 -9.47 17.73
N THR A 282 14.86 -8.94 17.31
CA THR A 282 15.32 -7.60 17.71
C THR A 282 14.26 -6.55 17.36
N LEU A 283 14.23 -5.45 18.12
CA LEU A 283 13.30 -4.34 17.82
C LEU A 283 13.48 -3.81 16.39
N GLN A 284 14.72 -3.74 15.90
CA GLN A 284 15.00 -3.30 14.53
C GLN A 284 14.36 -4.24 13.51
N ASN A 285 14.58 -5.55 13.62
CA ASN A 285 14.00 -6.54 12.72
C ASN A 285 12.46 -6.48 12.74
N ARG A 286 11.85 -6.31 13.91
CA ARG A 286 10.39 -6.16 14.01
C ARG A 286 9.88 -4.91 13.31
N MET A 287 10.60 -3.80 13.38
CA MET A 287 10.22 -2.58 12.66
C MET A 287 10.39 -2.76 11.15
N ASP A 288 11.53 -3.31 10.74
CA ASP A 288 11.91 -3.59 9.36
C ASP A 288 10.87 -4.46 8.66
N PHE A 289 10.43 -5.53 9.33
CA PHE A 289 9.43 -6.47 8.82
C PHE A 289 7.98 -5.97 8.97
N GLY A 290 7.76 -4.74 9.46
CA GLY A 290 6.43 -4.15 9.59
C GLY A 290 5.58 -4.76 10.72
N LEU A 291 6.22 -5.48 11.66
CA LEU A 291 5.57 -6.17 12.77
C LEU A 291 5.27 -5.24 13.94
N VAL A 292 6.07 -4.17 14.10
CA VAL A 292 5.86 -3.14 15.12
C VAL A 292 6.04 -1.75 14.55
N THR A 293 5.27 -0.80 15.08
CA THR A 293 5.44 0.62 14.82
C THR A 293 5.45 1.37 16.14
N LEU A 294 6.34 2.36 16.24
CA LEU A 294 6.48 3.18 17.42
C LEU A 294 5.98 4.60 17.14
N PRO A 295 5.36 5.28 18.11
CA PRO A 295 5.04 6.69 17.97
C PRO A 295 6.28 7.52 17.65
N ARG A 296 6.12 8.57 16.85
CA ARG A 296 7.25 9.44 16.42
C ARG A 296 8.12 9.95 17.58
N LYS A 297 7.49 10.28 18.71
CA LYS A 297 8.22 10.73 19.92
C LYS A 297 9.15 9.65 20.47
N VAL A 298 8.69 8.41 20.47
CA VAL A 298 9.46 7.24 20.95
C VAL A 298 10.59 6.92 19.97
N LYS A 299 10.31 6.90 18.65
CA LYS A 299 11.36 6.72 17.63
C LYS A 299 12.51 7.71 17.78
N ARG A 300 12.18 9.00 17.95
CA ARG A 300 13.18 10.07 18.18
C ARG A 300 13.99 9.86 19.44
N ALA A 301 13.36 9.47 20.55
CA ALA A 301 14.05 9.20 21.81
C ALA A 301 15.05 8.04 21.69
N LEU A 302 14.69 7.02 20.91
CA LEU A 302 15.53 5.85 20.65
C LEU A 302 16.51 6.03 19.48
N ARG A 303 16.57 7.22 18.87
CA ARG A 303 17.37 7.53 17.67
C ARG A 303 17.13 6.58 16.50
N LEU A 304 15.90 6.07 16.38
CA LEU A 304 15.44 5.23 15.28
C LEU A 304 14.91 6.16 14.17
N GLN A 305 15.38 5.99 12.93
CA GLN A 305 14.93 6.78 11.77
C GLN A 305 13.52 6.37 11.32
#